data_AF-A0A924KVS7-F1
#
_entry.id   AF-A0A924KVS7-F1
#
_cell.length_a   1.000
_cell.length_b   1.000
_cell.length_c   1.000
_cell.angle_alpha   90.00
_cell.angle_beta   90.00
_cell.angle_gamma   90.00
#
_symmetry.space_group_name_H-M   'P 1'
#
loop_
_entity.id
_entity.type
_entity.pdbx_description
1 polymer ?
#
loop_
_entity_poly.entity_id
_entity_poly.type
_entity_poly.pdbx_seq_one_letter_code
_entity_poly.pdbx_strand_id
1 'polypeptide(L)'
;MSKPAEPTTPEITDHFWHDLEIAVTRDVTLALAEDIGTGDLTAKLIAADKPAVASVMTRVDGVLAGQDWFDRTFTELDPDCEVFWHVT
;
A
#
# COMPACT_ATOMS: atom_id res chain seq x y z
N MET A 1 -32.10 -8.13 35.65
CA MET A 1 -31.95 -7.62 34.27
C MET A 1 -30.47 -7.75 33.92
N SER A 2 -30.09 -8.73 33.11
CA SER A 2 -28.69 -8.92 32.69
C SER A 2 -28.30 -7.82 31.69
N LYS A 3 -27.17 -7.17 31.94
CA LYS A 3 -26.51 -6.24 31.00
C LYS A 3 -26.30 -6.98 29.66
N PRO A 4 -26.61 -6.39 28.49
CA PRO A 4 -26.27 -7.00 27.20
C PRO A 4 -24.76 -7.13 27.09
N ALA A 5 -24.27 -8.27 26.60
CA ALA A 5 -22.86 -8.50 26.35
C ALA A 5 -22.34 -7.44 25.37
N GLU A 6 -21.21 -6.82 25.69
CA GLU A 6 -20.49 -5.93 24.78
C GLU A 6 -20.09 -6.74 23.53
N PRO A 7 -20.22 -6.17 22.31
CA PRO A 7 -19.81 -6.87 21.10
C PRO A 7 -18.30 -7.13 21.18
N THR A 8 -17.91 -8.40 21.27
CA THR A 8 -16.52 -8.83 21.21
C THR A 8 -15.95 -8.46 19.85
N THR A 9 -14.85 -7.70 19.83
CA THR A 9 -14.04 -7.42 18.64
C THR A 9 -13.82 -8.73 17.87
N PRO A 10 -14.06 -8.77 16.55
CA PRO A 10 -13.82 -9.99 15.78
C PRO A 10 -12.36 -10.43 15.95
N GLU A 11 -12.15 -11.70 16.28
CA GLU A 11 -10.81 -12.27 16.37
C GLU A 11 -10.18 -12.25 14.97
N ILE A 12 -9.11 -11.47 14.79
CA ILE A 12 -8.34 -11.50 13.57
C ILE A 12 -7.56 -12.82 13.55
N THR A 13 -7.81 -13.65 12.54
CA THR A 13 -7.20 -14.99 12.42
C THR A 13 -6.10 -14.98 11.36
N ASP A 14 -5.23 -15.98 11.37
CA ASP A 14 -4.18 -16.15 10.36
C ASP A 14 -4.73 -16.22 8.93
N HIS A 15 -5.94 -16.77 8.76
CA HIS A 15 -6.61 -16.84 7.46
C HIS A 15 -6.93 -15.44 6.91
N PHE A 16 -7.33 -14.51 7.78
CA PHE A 16 -7.61 -13.13 7.36
C PHE A 16 -6.35 -12.44 6.83
N TRP A 17 -5.23 -12.58 7.53
CA TRP A 17 -3.97 -11.96 7.11
C TRP A 17 -3.44 -12.56 5.81
N HIS A 18 -3.60 -13.87 5.62
CA HIS A 18 -3.26 -14.53 4.37
C HIS A 18 -4.14 -14.05 3.20
N ASP A 19 -5.46 -13.97 3.41
CA ASP A 19 -6.39 -13.49 2.39
C ASP A 19 -6.14 -12.00 2.05
N LEU A 20 -5.74 -11.20 3.04
CA LEU A 20 -5.34 -9.81 2.85
C LEU A 20 -4.08 -9.70 1.98
N GLU A 21 -3.03 -10.47 2.28
CA GLU A 21 -1.81 -10.47 1.48
C GLU A 21 -2.07 -10.86 0.01
N ILE A 22 -2.96 -11.84 -0.20
CA ILE A 22 -3.42 -12.24 -1.54
C ILE A 22 -4.13 -11.07 -2.22
N ALA A 23 -5.04 -10.38 -1.52
CA ALA A 23 -5.77 -9.25 -2.07
C ALA A 23 -4.82 -8.08 -2.41
N VAL A 24 -3.93 -7.71 -1.50
CA VAL A 24 -2.90 -6.67 -1.70
C VAL A 24 -2.09 -6.96 -2.96
N THR A 25 -1.55 -8.18 -3.05
CA THR A 25 -0.75 -8.61 -4.20
C THR A 25 -1.53 -8.49 -5.50
N ARG A 26 -2.74 -9.06 -5.54
CA ARG A 26 -3.57 -9.07 -6.74
C ARG A 26 -3.90 -7.65 -7.19
N ASP A 27 -4.33 -6.82 -6.27
CA ASP A 27 -4.83 -5.48 -6.59
C ASP A 27 -3.69 -4.58 -7.07
N VAL A 28 -2.51 -4.66 -6.45
CA VAL A 28 -1.31 -3.94 -6.90
C VAL A 28 -0.90 -4.38 -8.30
N THR A 29 -0.79 -5.69 -8.54
CA THR A 29 -0.41 -6.20 -9.87
C THR A 29 -1.39 -5.74 -10.96
N LEU A 30 -2.69 -5.76 -10.68
CA LEU A 30 -3.70 -5.29 -11.63
C LEU A 30 -3.60 -3.77 -11.90
N ALA A 31 -3.43 -2.97 -10.84
CA ALA A 31 -3.31 -1.52 -10.96
C ALA A 31 -2.05 -1.11 -11.75
N LEU A 32 -0.90 -1.74 -11.46
CA LEU A 32 0.35 -1.49 -12.18
C LEU A 32 0.25 -1.90 -13.66
N ALA A 33 -0.38 -3.05 -13.93
CA ALA A 33 -0.55 -3.52 -15.31
C ALA A 33 -1.44 -2.57 -16.14
N GLU A 34 -2.49 -2.01 -15.53
CA GLU A 34 -3.36 -1.01 -16.18
C GLU A 34 -2.62 0.29 -16.51
N ASP A 35 -1.90 0.86 -15.53
CA ASP A 35 -1.34 2.21 -15.65
C ASP A 35 -0.01 2.23 -16.43
N ILE A 36 0.87 1.26 -16.18
CA ILE A 36 2.22 1.24 -16.75
C ILE A 36 2.26 0.48 -18.07
N GLY A 37 1.55 -0.64 -18.19
CA GLY A 37 1.55 -1.49 -19.38
C GLY A 37 2.97 -1.86 -19.85
N THR A 38 3.42 -1.24 -20.95
CA THR A 38 4.76 -1.48 -21.54
C THR A 38 5.86 -0.53 -21.02
N GLY A 39 5.52 0.34 -20.07
CA GLY A 39 6.41 1.27 -19.38
C GLY A 39 5.96 2.73 -19.46
N ASP A 40 6.41 3.54 -18.51
CA ASP A 40 6.18 4.98 -18.50
C ASP A 40 7.13 5.69 -19.49
N LEU A 41 6.57 6.26 -20.57
CA LEU A 41 7.34 6.98 -21.58
C LEU A 41 7.86 8.34 -21.10
N THR A 42 7.14 8.98 -20.17
CA THR A 42 7.53 10.29 -19.63
C THR A 42 8.70 10.13 -18.67
N ALA A 43 8.70 9.07 -17.85
CA ALA A 43 9.81 8.74 -16.97
C ALA A 43 11.13 8.48 -17.74
N LYS A 44 11.06 7.95 -18.97
CA LYS A 44 12.24 7.73 -19.84
C LYS A 44 13.00 8.99 -20.24
N LEU A 45 12.43 10.17 -20.00
CA LEU A 45 13.11 11.46 -20.22
C LEU A 45 14.10 11.80 -19.10
N ILE A 46 14.08 11.04 -17.99
CA ILE A 46 14.98 11.18 -16.86
C ILE A 46 16.06 10.09 -16.96
N ALA A 47 17.29 10.41 -16.57
CA ALA A 47 18.36 9.41 -16.49
C ALA A 47 18.01 8.30 -15.48
N ALA A 48 18.20 7.05 -15.87
CA ALA A 48 17.73 5.88 -15.12
C ALA A 48 18.41 5.72 -13.73
N ASP A 49 19.59 6.29 -13.55
CA ASP A 49 20.39 6.23 -12.33
C ASP A 49 20.18 7.46 -11.42
N LYS A 50 19.21 8.32 -11.75
CA LYS A 50 18.96 9.54 -10.97
C LYS A 50 18.13 9.20 -9.73
N PRO A 51 18.68 9.32 -8.50
CA PRO A 51 17.91 9.11 -7.29
C PRO A 51 16.87 10.23 -7.11
N ALA A 52 15.77 9.89 -6.46
CA ALA A 52 14.71 10.83 -6.11
C ALA A 52 14.29 10.65 -4.65
N VAL A 53 13.81 11.73 -4.04
CA VAL A 53 13.20 11.73 -2.71
C VAL A 53 11.87 12.47 -2.84
N ALA A 54 10.82 11.89 -2.28
CA ALA A 54 9.47 12.44 -2.29
C ALA A 54 8.81 12.28 -0.92
N SER A 55 7.77 13.09 -0.67
CA SER A 55 6.96 13.01 0.54
C SER A 55 5.48 13.00 0.18
N VAL A 56 4.71 12.12 0.80
CA VAL A 56 3.25 12.08 0.68
C VAL A 56 2.63 12.84 1.85
N MET A 57 1.72 13.76 1.56
CA MET A 57 1.10 14.64 2.57
C MET A 57 -0.42 14.65 2.41
N THR A 58 -1.16 14.48 3.51
CA THR A 58 -2.60 14.76 3.52
C THR A 58 -2.86 16.27 3.60
N ARG A 59 -3.96 16.73 3.00
CA ARG A 59 -4.41 18.13 3.05
C ARG A 59 -5.59 18.34 4.01
N VAL A 60 -6.09 17.26 4.61
CA VAL A 60 -7.21 17.24 5.55
C VAL A 60 -6.97 16.18 6.62
N ASP A 61 -7.61 16.35 7.76
CA ASP A 61 -7.57 15.34 8.83
C ASP A 61 -8.24 14.04 8.38
N GLY A 62 -7.70 12.90 8.81
CA GLY A 62 -8.22 11.59 8.43
C GLY A 62 -7.52 10.44 9.15
N VAL A 63 -7.99 9.23 8.87
CA VAL A 63 -7.36 7.97 9.31
C VAL A 63 -6.60 7.38 8.14
N LEU A 64 -5.33 7.01 8.36
CA LEU A 64 -4.55 6.32 7.33
C LEU A 64 -4.98 4.83 7.25
N ALA A 65 -5.19 4.35 6.05
CA ALA A 65 -5.34 2.93 5.72
C ALA A 65 -4.64 2.63 4.39
N GLY A 66 -4.21 1.39 4.19
CA GLY A 66 -3.61 0.93 2.93
C GLY A 66 -2.07 0.98 2.86
N GLN A 67 -1.36 0.95 3.99
CA GLN A 67 0.11 0.88 4.01
C GLN A 67 0.61 -0.34 3.21
N ASP A 68 -0.01 -1.51 3.40
CA ASP A 68 0.37 -2.75 2.69
C ASP A 68 0.32 -2.62 1.16
N TRP A 69 -0.68 -1.91 0.62
CA TRP A 69 -0.78 -1.66 -0.82
C TRP A 69 0.30 -0.71 -1.30
N PHE A 70 0.59 0.34 -0.52
CA PHE A 70 1.61 1.33 -0.86
C PHE A 70 3.00 0.68 -0.86
N ASP A 71 3.34 -0.04 0.21
CA ASP A 71 4.63 -0.72 0.35
C ASP A 71 4.82 -1.77 -0.74
N ARG A 72 3.77 -2.56 -1.04
CA ARG A 72 3.83 -3.55 -2.11
C ARG A 72 4.00 -2.90 -3.49
N THR A 73 3.35 -1.77 -3.75
CA THR A 73 3.50 -1.04 -5.02
C THR A 73 4.95 -0.64 -5.27
N PHE A 74 5.62 -0.05 -4.28
CA PHE A 74 7.03 0.32 -4.43
C PHE A 74 7.95 -0.90 -4.48
N THR A 75 7.70 -1.92 -3.66
CA THR A 75 8.49 -3.17 -3.71
C THR A 75 8.43 -3.85 -5.08
N GLU A 76 7.29 -3.78 -5.77
CA GLU A 76 7.10 -4.37 -7.10
C GLU A 76 7.75 -3.55 -8.22
N LEU A 77 7.82 -2.22 -8.07
CA LEU A 77 8.42 -1.30 -9.05
C LEU A 77 9.92 -1.11 -8.90
N ASP A 78 10.37 -0.94 -7.65
CA ASP A 78 11.76 -0.66 -7.28
C ASP A 78 12.03 -1.26 -5.89
N PRO A 79 12.55 -2.50 -5.82
CA PRO A 79 12.86 -3.18 -4.56
C PRO A 79 13.86 -2.45 -3.66
N ASP A 80 14.63 -1.51 -4.21
CA ASP A 80 15.61 -0.72 -3.47
C ASP A 80 15.00 0.59 -2.90
N CYS A 81 13.72 0.86 -3.18
CA CYS A 81 13.02 2.03 -2.67
C CYS A 81 12.72 1.92 -1.18
N GLU A 82 13.12 2.93 -0.41
CA GLU A 82 12.87 3.02 1.03
C GLU A 82 11.63 3.87 1.33
N VAL A 83 10.64 3.28 2.01
CA VAL A 83 9.42 3.97 2.46
C VAL A 83 9.49 4.23 3.97
N PHE A 84 9.34 5.51 4.35
CA PHE A 84 9.32 5.95 5.74
C PHE A 84 7.91 6.42 6.15
N TRP A 85 7.24 5.66 7.01
CA TRP A 85 5.94 6.02 7.55
C TRP A 85 6.07 6.94 8.77
N HIS A 86 5.42 8.11 8.71
CA HIS A 86 5.41 9.12 9.76
C HIS A 86 4.12 9.14 10.59
N VAL A 87 3.27 8.13 10.42
CA VAL A 87 2.03 7.96 11.19
C VAL A 87 2.24 6.91 12.28
N THR A 88 1.45 6.98 13.35
CA THR A 88 1.50 6.08 14.50
C THR A 88 0.14 5.46 14.76
#